data_AF-M3H3S9-F1
#
_entry.id   AF-M3H3S9-F1
#
_cell.length_a   1.000
_cell.length_b   1.000
_cell.length_c   1.000
_cell.angle_alpha   90.00
_cell.angle_beta   90.00
_cell.angle_gamma   90.00
#
_symmetry.space_group_name_H-M   'P 1'
#
loop_
_entity.id
_entity.type
_entity.pdbx_description
1 polymer ?
#
loop_
_entity_poly.entity_id
_entity_poly.type
_entity_poly.pdbx_seq_one_letter_code
_entity_poly.pdbx_strand_id
1 'polypeptide(L)'
;MTISVPLKAETILVHFRKFSHQNPWQKGSHYERKVPAIVADQDFLLALLLPGEFPLFSETNPETKPGTRLYLFKHDPQTGLALFSHKGKFSTKRKSHFGDSNHSTCSKFFPKQEWGSPDLSNSILRMSKRPGPEGNTRNFLYSKNIICGYTDGRWNIPAEYLYLFLRSSSNNPIVHPGFSFDDSLTIPEKKFYFPDSSYGVVVSEVFPGVGPAHNLFPGDAIYAINGEIFTHPPNRQEVFSKILMNHHRLALPGTNVTLSVFRTGKRKEITYSLKSYTEDSFFIPSDSGALSPPYLISGGLFLRN
;
A
#
# COMPACT_ATOMS: atom_id res chain seq x y z
N MET A 1 26.10 5.75 32.75
CA MET A 1 24.90 4.96 32.39
C MET A 1 23.94 5.85 31.62
N THR A 2 23.89 5.73 30.29
CA THR A 2 22.90 6.44 29.46
C THR A 2 21.57 5.71 29.58
N ILE A 3 20.63 6.28 30.32
CA ILE A 3 19.25 5.81 30.40
C ILE A 3 18.65 5.98 29.00
N SER A 4 18.53 4.88 28.24
CA SER A 4 17.89 4.90 26.94
C SER A 4 16.38 5.07 27.15
N VAL A 5 15.89 6.29 27.00
CA VAL A 5 14.45 6.57 26.99
C VAL A 5 13.81 5.79 25.83
N PRO A 6 12.72 5.04 26.06
CA PRO A 6 12.10 4.23 25.01
C PRO A 6 11.69 5.09 23.82
N LEU A 7 11.89 4.56 22.60
CA LEU A 7 11.33 5.16 21.39
C LEU A 7 9.80 5.21 21.53
N LYS A 8 9.26 6.41 21.56
CA LYS A 8 7.82 6.65 21.57
C LYS A 8 7.49 7.53 20.37
N ALA A 9 6.45 7.14 19.63
CA ALA A 9 5.90 7.97 18.57
C ALA A 9 5.49 9.33 19.16
N GLU A 10 5.83 10.40 18.47
CA GLU A 10 5.22 11.71 18.69
C GLU A 10 3.85 11.74 18.01
N THR A 11 3.05 12.74 18.32
CA THR A 11 1.81 13.01 17.58
C THR A 11 1.95 14.33 16.86
N ILE A 12 1.44 14.38 15.64
CA ILE A 12 1.29 15.62 14.86
C ILE A 12 -0.20 15.89 14.63
N LEU A 13 -0.56 17.15 14.51
CA LEU A 13 -1.91 17.54 14.13
C LEU A 13 -1.96 17.70 12.62
N VAL A 14 -2.87 16.98 11.97
CA VAL A 14 -3.04 17.03 10.51
C VAL A 14 -4.45 17.51 10.22
N HIS A 15 -4.53 18.54 9.38
CA HIS A 15 -5.79 19.13 8.96
C HIS A 15 -6.16 18.62 7.58
N PHE A 16 -7.42 18.25 7.45
CA PHE A 16 -8.00 17.68 6.25
C PHE A 16 -9.20 18.51 5.83
N ARG A 17 -9.65 18.26 4.61
CA ARG A 17 -10.84 18.87 4.06
C ARG A 17 -11.61 17.83 3.27
N LYS A 18 -12.88 17.65 3.61
CA LYS A 18 -13.79 16.85 2.79
C LYS A 18 -14.22 17.69 1.60
N PHE A 19 -14.31 17.09 0.42
CA PHE A 19 -14.88 17.73 -0.77
C PHE A 19 -16.26 17.14 -1.05
N SER A 20 -17.20 17.98 -1.47
CA SER A 20 -18.52 17.52 -1.89
C SER A 20 -18.48 17.12 -3.36
N HIS A 21 -18.80 15.87 -3.66
CA HIS A 21 -18.97 15.41 -5.04
C HIS A 21 -20.27 15.90 -5.69
N GLN A 22 -21.24 16.34 -4.89
CA GLN A 22 -22.49 16.92 -5.38
C GLN A 22 -22.29 18.40 -5.72
N ASN A 23 -21.57 19.15 -4.88
CA ASN A 23 -21.31 20.57 -5.06
C ASN A 23 -19.80 20.87 -4.94
N PRO A 24 -18.99 20.58 -5.97
CA PRO A 24 -17.53 20.75 -5.96
C PRO A 24 -17.03 22.17 -5.62
N TRP A 25 -17.83 23.19 -5.96
CA TRP A 25 -17.52 24.59 -5.68
C TRP A 25 -17.73 24.98 -4.21
N GLN A 26 -18.45 24.18 -3.42
CA GLN A 26 -18.65 24.46 -2.01
C GLN A 26 -17.39 24.09 -1.23
N LYS A 27 -16.98 24.99 -0.31
CA LYS A 27 -15.89 24.65 0.60
C LYS A 27 -16.40 23.59 1.58
N GLY A 28 -15.97 22.34 1.40
CA GLY A 28 -16.40 21.27 2.30
C GLY A 28 -15.76 21.39 3.69
N SER A 29 -16.21 20.54 4.61
CA SER A 29 -15.91 20.66 6.04
C SER A 29 -14.44 20.39 6.34
N HIS A 30 -13.87 21.27 7.17
CA HIS A 30 -12.55 21.07 7.75
C HIS A 30 -12.67 20.13 8.94
N TYR A 31 -11.72 19.24 9.08
CA TYR A 31 -11.56 18.41 10.26
C TYR A 31 -10.08 18.16 10.51
N GLU A 32 -9.73 17.87 11.75
CA GLU A 32 -8.35 17.63 12.17
C GLU A 32 -8.24 16.29 12.88
N ARG A 33 -7.03 15.72 12.84
CA ARG A 33 -6.74 14.46 13.53
C ARG A 33 -5.32 14.47 14.07
N LYS A 34 -5.16 13.91 15.26
CA LYS A 34 -3.85 13.57 15.82
C LYS A 34 -3.34 12.28 15.17
N VAL A 35 -2.20 12.37 14.52
CA VAL A 35 -1.60 11.29 13.73
C VAL A 35 -0.27 10.88 14.39
N PRO A 36 0.01 9.59 14.58
CA PRO A 36 1.30 9.15 15.11
C PRO A 36 2.40 9.42 14.08
N ALA A 37 3.53 9.93 14.56
CA ALA A 37 4.70 10.22 13.76
C ALA A 37 6.00 9.87 14.50
N ILE A 38 7.05 9.60 13.73
CA ILE A 38 8.41 9.35 14.23
C ILE A 38 9.39 10.21 13.46
N VAL A 39 10.49 10.57 14.11
CA VAL A 39 11.63 11.22 13.43
C VAL A 39 12.35 10.15 12.62
N ALA A 40 12.22 10.22 11.29
CA ALA A 40 12.91 9.30 10.39
C ALA A 40 14.40 9.67 10.30
N ASP A 41 14.69 10.96 10.10
CA ASP A 41 16.03 11.55 10.10
C ASP A 41 16.00 13.03 10.53
N GLN A 42 17.05 13.79 10.20
CA GLN A 42 17.15 15.22 10.55
C GLN A 42 16.10 16.08 9.87
N ASP A 43 15.62 15.67 8.71
CA ASP A 43 14.85 16.52 7.81
C ASP A 43 13.39 16.05 7.73
N PHE A 44 13.12 14.78 8.07
CA PHE A 44 11.81 14.17 7.89
C PHE A 44 11.23 13.53 9.16
N LEU A 45 9.94 13.80 9.37
CA LEU A 45 9.01 13.04 10.20
C LEU A 45 8.21 12.07 9.31
N LEU A 46 8.21 10.79 9.67
CA LEU A 46 7.34 9.78 9.06
C LEU A 46 6.06 9.64 9.87
N ALA A 47 4.91 9.80 9.24
CA ALA A 47 3.59 9.74 9.86
C ALA A 47 2.71 8.66 9.22
N LEU A 48 1.73 8.16 10.00
CA LEU A 48 0.78 7.12 9.58
C LEU A 48 -0.65 7.68 9.46
N LEU A 49 -0.98 8.23 8.29
CA LEU A 49 -2.33 8.67 7.93
C LEU A 49 -3.23 7.45 7.66
N LEU A 50 -4.55 7.64 7.57
CA LEU A 50 -5.39 6.57 7.00
C LEU A 50 -5.19 6.54 5.47
N PRO A 51 -5.32 5.36 4.84
CA PRO A 51 -5.33 5.28 3.38
C PRO A 51 -6.44 6.16 2.79
N GLY A 52 -6.18 6.72 1.61
CA GLY A 52 -7.08 7.63 0.89
C GLY A 52 -7.10 9.07 1.40
N GLU A 53 -6.49 9.39 2.55
CA GLU A 53 -6.54 10.75 3.10
C GLU A 53 -5.42 11.64 2.58
N PHE A 54 -5.77 12.83 2.09
CA PHE A 54 -4.78 13.83 1.68
C PHE A 54 -4.75 15.01 2.65
N PRO A 55 -3.59 15.32 3.25
CA PRO A 55 -3.46 16.40 4.21
C PRO A 55 -3.49 17.76 3.50
N LEU A 56 -4.25 18.71 4.05
CA LEU A 56 -4.29 20.10 3.59
C LEU A 56 -3.07 20.87 4.13
N PHE A 57 -2.83 20.76 5.43
CA PHE A 57 -1.62 21.20 6.10
C PHE A 57 -1.45 20.43 7.41
N SER A 58 -0.27 20.52 8.03
CA SER A 58 0.02 19.86 9.29
C SER A 58 0.90 20.72 10.18
N GLU A 59 0.89 20.41 11.47
CA GLU A 59 1.72 21.05 12.48
C GLU A 59 2.12 20.08 13.58
N THR A 60 3.18 20.39 14.31
CA THR A 60 3.52 19.64 15.53
C THR A 60 2.39 19.76 16.55
N ASN A 61 2.10 18.70 17.31
CA ASN A 61 0.99 18.73 18.26
C ASN A 61 1.13 19.91 19.25
N PRO A 62 0.22 20.91 19.21
CA PRO A 62 0.27 22.12 20.04
C PRO A 62 0.29 21.84 21.54
N GLU A 63 -0.28 20.69 21.96
CA GLU A 63 -0.31 20.26 23.36
C GLU A 63 1.07 19.88 23.90
N THR A 64 2.01 19.52 23.01
CA THR A 64 3.34 19.03 23.39
C THR A 64 4.46 19.99 23.05
N LYS A 65 4.33 20.74 21.95
CA LYS A 65 5.32 21.71 21.43
C LYS A 65 4.56 22.84 20.71
N PRO A 66 5.14 24.06 20.62
CA PRO A 66 4.54 25.14 19.83
C PRO A 66 4.22 24.67 18.41
N GLY A 67 2.98 24.88 17.94
CA GLY A 67 2.44 24.44 16.64
C GLY A 67 3.30 24.90 15.46
N THR A 68 4.34 24.14 15.17
CA THR A 68 5.28 24.44 14.09
C THR A 68 4.74 23.83 12.82
N ARG A 69 4.57 24.65 11.79
CA ARG A 69 4.07 24.19 10.49
C ARG A 69 4.99 23.14 9.89
N LEU A 70 4.37 22.03 9.50
CA LEU A 70 4.98 20.92 8.80
C LEU A 70 4.55 20.97 7.32
N TYR A 71 5.48 20.60 6.43
CA TYR A 71 5.28 20.60 4.99
C TYR A 71 5.32 19.17 4.47
N LEU A 72 4.30 18.76 3.72
CA LEU A 72 4.25 17.44 3.09
C LEU A 72 5.35 17.35 2.04
N PHE A 73 6.30 16.44 2.23
CA PHE A 73 7.38 16.17 1.30
C PHE A 73 7.04 15.00 0.38
N LYS A 74 6.42 13.95 0.93
CA LYS A 74 6.13 12.71 0.22
C LYS A 74 4.86 12.07 0.79
N HIS A 75 4.01 11.51 -0.07
CA HIS A 75 2.77 10.87 0.35
C HIS A 75 2.42 9.69 -0.54
N ASP A 76 2.13 8.55 0.09
CA ASP A 76 1.51 7.41 -0.56
C ASP A 76 0.07 7.24 -0.04
N PRO A 77 -0.96 7.60 -0.84
CA PRO A 77 -2.34 7.52 -0.41
C PRO A 77 -2.83 6.08 -0.24
N GLN A 78 -2.22 5.11 -0.92
CA GLN A 78 -2.65 3.71 -0.82
C GLN A 78 -2.22 3.11 0.52
N THR A 79 -1.04 3.44 1.02
CA THR A 79 -0.58 2.94 2.33
C THR A 79 -0.87 3.90 3.48
N GLY A 80 -1.16 5.17 3.20
CA GLY A 80 -1.29 6.24 4.19
C GLY A 80 0.04 6.67 4.80
N LEU A 81 1.16 6.41 4.13
CA LEU A 81 2.49 6.83 4.59
C LEU A 81 2.78 8.25 4.11
N ALA A 82 3.21 9.13 5.01
CA ALA A 82 3.59 10.49 4.67
C ALA A 82 4.91 10.91 5.33
N LEU A 83 5.73 11.62 4.56
CA LEU A 83 6.90 12.34 5.07
C LEU A 83 6.58 13.82 5.17
N PHE A 84 6.85 14.37 6.34
CA PHE A 84 6.72 15.78 6.64
C PHE A 84 8.09 16.38 6.96
N SER A 85 8.35 17.58 6.46
CA SER A 85 9.53 18.38 6.78
C SER A 85 9.12 19.66 7.52
N HIS A 86 10.07 20.38 8.10
CA HIS A 86 9.81 21.70 8.66
C HIS A 86 10.95 22.67 8.33
N LYS A 87 10.73 23.96 8.55
CA LYS A 87 11.81 24.95 8.49
C LYS A 87 12.72 24.75 9.71
N GLY A 88 13.80 24.01 9.54
CA GLY A 88 14.74 23.62 10.59
C GLY A 88 15.12 22.15 10.49
N LYS A 89 15.69 21.59 11.56
CA LYS A 89 16.03 20.17 11.67
C LYS A 89 15.38 19.56 12.90
N PHE A 90 14.90 18.32 12.74
CA PHE A 90 14.46 17.50 13.84
C PHE A 90 15.66 17.03 14.68
N SER A 91 15.43 16.81 15.97
CA SER A 91 16.46 16.36 16.90
C SER A 91 16.92 14.94 16.56
N THR A 92 18.22 14.77 16.29
CA THR A 92 18.84 13.46 16.02
C THR A 92 19.07 12.59 17.24
N LYS A 93 18.70 13.06 18.44
CA LYS A 93 18.93 12.29 19.68
C LYS A 93 18.29 10.90 19.65
N ARG A 94 17.40 10.62 18.68
CA ARG A 94 16.73 9.34 18.47
C ARG A 94 16.69 8.99 16.98
N LYS A 95 17.76 8.42 16.43
CA LYS A 95 17.68 7.81 15.09
C LYS A 95 16.77 6.59 15.14
N SER A 96 15.74 6.58 14.31
CA SER A 96 14.85 5.44 14.13
C SER A 96 15.62 4.29 13.48
N HIS A 97 15.69 3.16 14.19
CA HIS A 97 16.24 1.92 13.64
C HIS A 97 15.08 1.02 13.24
N PHE A 98 15.01 0.65 11.96
CA PHE A 98 13.98 -0.22 11.42
C PHE A 98 14.49 -1.67 11.43
N GLY A 99 13.72 -2.58 12.03
CA GLY A 99 14.01 -4.00 12.04
C GLY A 99 13.15 -4.73 11.02
N ASP A 100 13.70 -5.75 10.37
CA ASP A 100 12.91 -6.59 9.47
C ASP A 100 11.93 -7.51 10.23
N SER A 101 10.96 -8.06 9.52
CA SER A 101 9.94 -8.97 10.06
C SER A 101 10.51 -10.29 10.60
N ASN A 102 11.67 -10.71 10.13
CA ASN A 102 12.34 -11.93 10.55
C ASN A 102 13.27 -11.71 11.76
N HIS A 103 13.54 -10.45 12.11
CA HIS A 103 14.39 -10.08 13.22
C HIS A 103 13.78 -10.65 14.50
N SER A 104 14.59 -11.34 15.31
CA SER A 104 14.11 -12.11 16.48
C SER A 104 13.26 -11.31 17.47
N THR A 105 13.48 -10.00 17.56
CA THR A 105 12.71 -9.09 18.42
C THR A 105 11.39 -8.62 17.81
N CYS A 106 11.26 -8.67 16.47
CA CYS A 106 10.11 -8.17 15.71
C CYS A 106 9.19 -9.29 15.23
N SER A 107 9.71 -10.51 15.05
CA SER A 107 8.95 -11.68 14.58
C SER A 107 7.69 -11.98 15.40
N LYS A 108 7.69 -11.65 16.69
CA LYS A 108 6.50 -11.77 17.57
C LYS A 108 5.26 -11.00 17.06
N PHE A 109 5.46 -9.93 16.29
CA PHE A 109 4.36 -9.15 15.70
C PHE A 109 3.83 -9.77 14.40
N PHE A 110 4.60 -10.69 13.80
CA PHE A 110 4.34 -11.27 12.49
C PHE A 110 4.30 -12.81 12.53
N PRO A 111 3.47 -13.43 13.39
CA PRO A 111 3.47 -14.88 13.58
C PRO A 111 3.04 -15.66 12.32
N LYS A 112 2.15 -15.09 11.50
CA LYS A 112 1.73 -15.63 10.21
C LYS A 112 1.62 -14.48 9.22
N GLN A 113 2.53 -14.45 8.25
CA GLN A 113 2.53 -13.43 7.21
C GLN A 113 1.70 -13.88 6.02
N GLU A 114 0.78 -13.04 5.59
CA GLU A 114 -0.07 -13.23 4.42
C GLU A 114 -0.20 -11.91 3.64
N TRP A 115 -0.23 -12.03 2.32
CA TRP A 115 -0.57 -10.98 1.38
C TRP A 115 -2.05 -10.66 1.46
N GLY A 116 -2.36 -9.39 1.67
CA GLY A 116 -3.71 -8.86 1.70
C GLY A 116 -3.69 -7.36 1.45
N SER A 117 -4.87 -6.75 1.52
CA SER A 117 -5.01 -5.29 1.42
C SER A 117 -5.48 -4.74 2.77
N PRO A 118 -4.86 -3.66 3.28
CA PRO A 118 -5.39 -2.94 4.43
C PRO A 118 -6.79 -2.39 4.16
N ASP A 119 -7.53 -2.05 5.21
CA ASP A 119 -8.84 -1.41 5.04
C ASP A 119 -8.66 -0.06 4.32
N LEU A 120 -9.55 0.25 3.36
CA LEU A 120 -9.51 1.45 2.52
C LEU A 120 -8.27 1.58 1.60
N SER A 121 -7.57 0.47 1.33
CA SER A 121 -6.37 0.44 0.49
C SER A 121 -6.49 -0.62 -0.60
N ASN A 122 -5.99 -0.30 -1.80
CA ASN A 122 -5.80 -1.27 -2.87
C ASN A 122 -4.35 -1.78 -2.97
N SER A 123 -3.46 -1.36 -2.07
CA SER A 123 -2.11 -1.93 -1.99
C SER A 123 -2.13 -3.35 -1.43
N ILE A 124 -1.43 -4.26 -2.09
CA ILE A 124 -1.24 -5.64 -1.61
C ILE A 124 0.06 -5.70 -0.82
N LEU A 125 -0.06 -5.89 0.49
CA LEU A 125 1.06 -5.94 1.42
C LEU A 125 1.13 -7.31 2.09
N ARG A 126 2.33 -7.79 2.34
CA ARG A 126 2.62 -8.93 3.22
C ARG A 126 2.54 -8.48 4.67
N MET A 127 1.48 -8.90 5.35
CA MET A 127 1.07 -8.42 6.67
C MET A 127 0.70 -9.60 7.59
N SER A 128 0.49 -9.33 8.88
CA SER A 128 0.01 -10.34 9.83
C SER A 128 -1.21 -9.85 10.58
N LYS A 129 -2.23 -10.71 10.70
CA LYS A 129 -3.42 -10.36 11.47
C LYS A 129 -3.04 -10.11 12.93
N ARG A 130 -3.52 -9.00 13.50
CA ARG A 130 -3.24 -8.64 14.88
C ARG A 130 -4.04 -9.52 15.84
N PRO A 131 -3.41 -10.11 16.87
CA PRO A 131 -4.15 -10.78 17.94
C PRO A 131 -4.75 -9.73 18.89
N GLY A 132 -6.07 -9.78 19.10
CA GLY A 132 -6.79 -8.90 20.02
C GLY A 132 -8.06 -8.28 19.42
N PRO A 133 -8.79 -7.45 20.20
CA PRO A 133 -9.95 -6.73 19.69
C PRO A 133 -9.52 -5.79 18.56
N GLU A 134 -10.31 -5.75 17.49
CA GLU A 134 -10.11 -4.80 16.39
C GLU A 134 -10.17 -3.37 16.97
N GLY A 135 -9.06 -2.64 16.82
CA GLY A 135 -8.98 -1.22 17.19
C GLY A 135 -8.86 -0.39 15.93
N ASN A 136 -9.38 0.84 15.93
CA ASN A 136 -9.33 1.72 14.75
C ASN A 136 -8.10 2.65 14.72
N THR A 137 -7.06 2.35 15.51
CA THR A 137 -5.92 3.26 15.68
C THR A 137 -4.66 2.73 15.05
N ARG A 138 -4.17 3.46 14.05
CA ARG A 138 -2.84 3.23 13.49
C ARG A 138 -1.77 3.61 14.51
N ASN A 139 -0.73 2.80 14.66
CA ASN A 139 0.38 3.06 15.59
C ASN A 139 1.65 2.34 15.13
N PHE A 140 2.81 2.88 15.49
CA PHE A 140 4.09 2.19 15.27
C PHE A 140 4.27 1.03 16.25
N LEU A 141 4.86 -0.07 15.77
CA LEU A 141 5.18 -1.25 16.55
C LEU A 141 6.64 -1.19 16.99
N TYR A 142 6.88 -1.26 18.29
CA TYR A 142 8.22 -1.14 18.87
C TYR A 142 8.63 -2.43 19.59
N SER A 143 9.89 -2.80 19.43
CA SER A 143 10.54 -3.81 20.26
C SER A 143 11.90 -3.27 20.69
N LYS A 144 12.07 -3.04 22.00
CA LYS A 144 13.24 -2.31 22.54
C LYS A 144 13.35 -0.93 21.86
N ASN A 145 14.48 -0.64 21.19
CA ASN A 145 14.72 0.59 20.42
C ASN A 145 14.66 0.35 18.90
N ILE A 146 13.87 -0.63 18.45
CA ILE A 146 13.69 -0.96 17.04
C ILE A 146 12.22 -0.78 16.67
N ILE A 147 11.99 -0.15 15.53
CA ILE A 147 10.69 -0.01 14.89
C ILE A 147 10.49 -1.23 14.01
N CYS A 148 9.57 -2.10 14.41
CA CYS A 148 9.29 -3.35 13.72
C CYS A 148 8.26 -3.19 12.60
N GLY A 149 7.56 -2.07 12.57
CA GLY A 149 6.52 -1.79 11.58
C GLY A 149 5.45 -0.87 12.14
N TYR A 150 4.23 -1.02 11.65
CA TYR A 150 3.06 -0.35 12.17
C TYR A 150 1.84 -1.27 12.15
N THR A 151 0.83 -0.95 12.95
CA THR A 151 -0.49 -1.57 12.85
C THR A 151 -1.45 -0.57 12.23
N ASP A 152 -2.39 -1.05 11.43
CA ASP A 152 -3.56 -0.27 11.00
C ASP A 152 -4.76 -0.42 11.95
N GLY A 153 -4.63 -1.29 12.96
CA GLY A 153 -5.71 -1.71 13.83
C GLY A 153 -6.00 -3.21 13.77
N ARG A 154 -6.11 -3.73 12.55
CA ARG A 154 -6.49 -5.12 12.23
C ARG A 154 -5.31 -5.96 11.78
N TRP A 155 -4.38 -5.32 11.09
CA TRP A 155 -3.18 -5.88 10.51
C TRP A 155 -1.94 -5.22 11.12
N ASN A 156 -0.87 -6.01 11.20
CA ASN A 156 0.48 -5.55 11.46
C ASN A 156 1.23 -5.58 10.13
N ILE A 157 1.76 -4.42 9.73
CA ILE A 157 2.54 -4.22 8.52
C ILE A 157 4.01 -4.09 8.91
N PRO A 158 4.91 -4.91 8.33
CA PRO A 158 6.35 -4.86 8.61
C PRO A 158 7.05 -3.55 8.27
N ALA A 159 8.16 -3.26 8.95
CA ALA A 159 8.94 -2.04 8.71
C ALA A 159 9.68 -2.03 7.37
N GLU A 160 9.77 -3.15 6.66
CA GLU A 160 10.27 -3.24 5.28
C GLU A 160 9.56 -2.24 4.36
N TYR A 161 8.25 -2.06 4.54
CA TYR A 161 7.46 -1.08 3.79
C TYR A 161 7.79 0.37 4.17
N LEU A 162 8.01 0.64 5.47
CA LEU A 162 8.42 1.96 5.97
C LEU A 162 9.81 2.33 5.41
N TYR A 163 10.73 1.38 5.45
CA TYR A 163 12.08 1.55 4.94
C TYR A 163 12.10 1.75 3.42
N LEU A 164 11.33 0.96 2.68
CA LEU A 164 11.17 1.11 1.24
C LEU A 164 10.59 2.49 0.89
N PHE A 165 9.57 2.94 1.63
CA PHE A 165 8.99 4.26 1.46
C PHE A 165 9.98 5.38 1.73
N LEU A 166 10.79 5.28 2.79
CA LEU A 166 11.80 6.29 3.11
C LEU A 166 12.92 6.40 2.07
N ARG A 167 13.38 5.27 1.52
CA ARG A 167 14.53 5.25 0.59
C ARG A 167 14.17 5.51 -0.86
N SER A 168 12.93 5.23 -1.26
CA SER A 168 12.50 5.42 -2.64
C SER A 168 12.35 6.91 -2.97
N SER A 169 12.71 7.30 -4.19
CA SER A 169 12.38 8.62 -4.75
C SER A 169 10.91 8.72 -5.18
N SER A 170 10.26 7.59 -5.49
CA SER A 170 8.85 7.56 -5.90
C SER A 170 7.93 7.81 -4.71
N ASN A 171 6.95 8.71 -4.86
CA ASN A 171 5.87 8.94 -3.89
C ASN A 171 5.12 7.65 -3.53
N ASN A 172 5.05 6.71 -4.46
CA ASN A 172 4.37 5.44 -4.31
C ASN A 172 5.33 4.30 -4.72
N PRO A 173 6.03 3.67 -3.77
CA PRO A 173 6.99 2.61 -4.08
C PRO A 173 6.43 1.19 -3.96
N ILE A 174 5.18 1.01 -3.55
CA ILE A 174 4.59 -0.31 -3.35
C ILE A 174 3.96 -0.78 -4.65
N VAL A 175 4.49 -1.87 -5.19
CA VAL A 175 4.00 -2.46 -6.43
C VAL A 175 2.72 -3.27 -6.25
N HIS A 176 1.95 -3.37 -7.32
CA HIS A 176 0.70 -4.12 -7.38
C HIS A 176 0.74 -5.10 -8.58
N PRO A 177 0.18 -6.32 -8.47
CA PRO A 177 0.15 -7.30 -9.58
C PRO A 177 -0.57 -6.77 -10.82
N GLY A 178 -1.59 -5.94 -10.59
CA GLY A 178 -2.35 -5.26 -11.63
C GLY A 178 -3.51 -6.07 -12.21
N PHE A 179 -3.85 -7.19 -11.59
CA PHE A 179 -4.99 -8.02 -11.93
C PHE A 179 -5.48 -8.77 -10.68
N SER A 180 -6.73 -9.24 -10.71
CA SER A 180 -7.29 -10.19 -9.76
C SER A 180 -7.46 -11.55 -10.43
N PHE A 181 -7.54 -12.60 -9.62
CA PHE A 181 -7.65 -13.97 -10.10
C PHE A 181 -8.43 -14.84 -9.13
N ASP A 182 -8.97 -15.93 -9.66
CA ASP A 182 -9.67 -16.97 -8.92
C ASP A 182 -8.74 -18.19 -8.77
N ASP A 183 -8.51 -18.61 -7.53
CA ASP A 183 -7.75 -19.79 -7.15
C ASP A 183 -8.64 -20.99 -6.76
N SER A 184 -9.91 -20.74 -6.43
CA SER A 184 -10.88 -21.77 -6.03
C SER A 184 -11.71 -22.32 -7.20
N LEU A 185 -11.05 -22.93 -8.19
CA LEU A 185 -11.71 -23.46 -9.38
C LEU A 185 -12.41 -24.81 -9.10
N THR A 186 -13.62 -24.97 -9.64
CA THR A 186 -14.34 -26.25 -9.67
C THR A 186 -13.64 -27.27 -10.58
N ILE A 187 -13.97 -28.56 -10.43
CA ILE A 187 -13.39 -29.62 -11.27
C ILE A 187 -13.65 -29.38 -12.78
N PRO A 188 -14.87 -29.00 -13.22
CA PRO A 188 -15.12 -28.66 -14.62
C PRO A 188 -14.29 -27.47 -15.11
N GLU A 189 -14.19 -26.39 -14.32
CA GLU A 189 -13.39 -25.21 -14.69
C GLU A 189 -11.91 -25.56 -14.85
N LYS A 190 -11.37 -26.40 -13.94
CA LYS A 190 -9.99 -26.88 -14.06
C LYS A 190 -9.76 -27.61 -15.38
N LYS A 191 -10.67 -28.50 -15.78
CA LYS A 191 -10.57 -29.23 -17.07
C LYS A 191 -10.72 -28.30 -18.27
N PHE A 192 -11.52 -27.25 -18.16
CA PHE A 192 -11.74 -26.29 -19.24
C PHE A 192 -10.52 -25.39 -19.46
N TYR A 193 -9.97 -24.83 -18.38
CA TYR A 193 -8.89 -23.85 -18.46
C TYR A 193 -7.50 -24.49 -18.59
N PHE A 194 -7.30 -25.72 -18.08
CA PHE A 194 -5.99 -26.39 -18.02
C PHE A 194 -6.01 -27.74 -18.75
N PRO A 195 -5.80 -27.76 -20.08
CA PRO A 195 -5.91 -28.97 -20.90
C PRO A 195 -4.85 -30.04 -20.59
N ASP A 196 -3.69 -29.63 -20.09
CA ASP A 196 -2.54 -30.53 -19.81
C ASP A 196 -2.56 -31.07 -18.36
N SER A 197 -3.69 -30.97 -17.65
CA SER A 197 -3.78 -31.22 -16.20
C SER A 197 -2.80 -30.38 -15.35
N SER A 198 -2.38 -29.24 -15.88
CA SER A 198 -1.58 -28.25 -15.15
C SER A 198 -2.40 -27.57 -14.06
N TYR A 199 -1.74 -27.09 -13.02
CA TYR A 199 -2.35 -26.27 -11.99
C TYR A 199 -2.13 -24.78 -12.26
N GLY A 200 -3.01 -23.95 -11.72
CA GLY A 200 -2.92 -22.51 -11.94
C GLY A 200 -4.11 -21.75 -11.37
N VAL A 201 -4.15 -20.47 -11.72
CA VAL A 201 -5.24 -19.54 -11.39
C VAL A 201 -5.82 -18.93 -12.65
N VAL A 202 -7.08 -18.51 -12.61
CA VAL A 202 -7.74 -17.86 -13.75
C VAL A 202 -7.86 -16.38 -13.48
N VAL A 203 -7.45 -15.55 -14.43
CA VAL A 203 -7.57 -14.09 -14.34
C VAL A 203 -9.05 -13.72 -14.35
N SER A 204 -9.51 -12.98 -13.35
CA SER A 204 -10.89 -12.52 -13.25
C SER A 204 -11.04 -11.06 -13.69
N GLU A 205 -10.09 -10.19 -13.33
CA GLU A 205 -10.09 -8.77 -13.71
C GLU A 205 -8.66 -8.27 -13.97
N VAL A 206 -8.50 -7.30 -14.87
CA VAL A 206 -7.22 -6.63 -15.13
C VAL A 206 -7.39 -5.13 -14.95
N PHE A 207 -6.58 -4.52 -14.08
CA PHE A 207 -6.69 -3.12 -13.71
C PHE A 207 -6.01 -2.21 -14.75
N PRO A 208 -6.75 -1.29 -15.40
CA PRO A 208 -6.20 -0.36 -16.39
C PRO A 208 -5.03 0.46 -15.83
N GLY A 209 -3.94 0.57 -16.59
CA GLY A 209 -2.77 1.38 -16.21
C GLY A 209 -1.87 0.79 -15.10
N VAL A 210 -2.37 -0.16 -14.30
CA VAL A 210 -1.61 -0.83 -13.22
C VAL A 210 -1.00 -2.15 -13.71
N GLY A 211 -1.81 -2.99 -14.34
CA GLY A 211 -1.39 -4.32 -14.80
C GLY A 211 -0.90 -4.37 -16.24
N PRO A 212 -0.70 -5.58 -16.78
CA PRO A 212 -0.42 -5.84 -18.19
C PRO A 212 -1.67 -5.59 -19.06
N ALA A 213 -2.25 -4.40 -18.95
CA ALA A 213 -3.37 -3.95 -19.76
C ALA A 213 -3.01 -4.17 -21.24
N HIS A 214 -3.96 -4.72 -21.99
CA HIS A 214 -3.84 -5.15 -23.40
C HIS A 214 -3.13 -6.49 -23.68
N ASN A 215 -2.39 -7.05 -22.72
CA ASN A 215 -1.69 -8.32 -22.93
C ASN A 215 -2.30 -9.48 -22.14
N LEU A 216 -2.85 -9.21 -20.96
CA LEU A 216 -3.59 -10.18 -20.13
C LEU A 216 -5.08 -9.86 -20.17
N PHE A 217 -5.92 -10.90 -20.21
CA PHE A 217 -7.36 -10.74 -20.29
C PHE A 217 -8.06 -11.63 -19.25
N PRO A 218 -9.24 -11.22 -18.75
CA PRO A 218 -10.11 -12.12 -18.01
C PRO A 218 -10.35 -13.44 -18.75
N GLY A 219 -10.27 -14.55 -18.02
CA GLY A 219 -10.33 -15.91 -18.57
C GLY A 219 -8.99 -16.49 -19.03
N ASP A 220 -7.90 -15.72 -19.04
CA ASP A 220 -6.56 -16.29 -19.20
C ASP A 220 -6.20 -17.14 -17.97
N ALA A 221 -5.69 -18.35 -18.19
CA ALA A 221 -5.34 -19.28 -17.13
C ALA A 221 -3.82 -19.31 -16.91
N ILE A 222 -3.34 -18.72 -15.81
CA ILE A 222 -1.92 -18.63 -15.48
C ILE A 222 -1.46 -19.95 -14.87
N TYR A 223 -0.52 -20.63 -15.53
CA TYR A 223 0.03 -21.92 -15.08
C TYR A 223 1.49 -21.83 -14.60
N ALA A 224 2.19 -20.74 -14.91
CA ALA A 224 3.53 -20.48 -14.40
C ALA A 224 3.80 -18.99 -14.23
N ILE A 225 4.68 -18.65 -13.28
CA ILE A 225 5.12 -17.28 -13.00
C ILE A 225 6.64 -17.27 -12.93
N ASN A 226 7.29 -16.38 -13.66
CA ASN A 226 8.75 -16.27 -13.79
C ASN A 226 9.42 -17.60 -14.17
N GLY A 227 8.76 -18.38 -15.04
CA GLY A 227 9.23 -19.70 -15.48
C GLY A 227 8.97 -20.84 -14.49
N GLU A 228 8.46 -20.56 -13.29
CA GLU A 228 8.14 -21.59 -12.30
C GLU A 228 6.69 -22.07 -12.43
N ILE A 229 6.51 -23.34 -12.83
CA ILE A 229 5.21 -23.98 -13.00
C ILE A 229 4.62 -24.35 -11.63
N PHE A 230 3.29 -24.24 -11.49
CA PHE A 230 2.59 -24.73 -10.30
C PHE A 230 2.51 -26.26 -10.29
N THR A 231 3.03 -26.87 -9.21
CA THR A 231 3.05 -28.33 -9.01
C THR A 231 1.81 -28.88 -8.31
N HIS A 232 1.01 -28.00 -7.73
CA HIS A 232 -0.22 -28.28 -6.98
C HIS A 232 -1.18 -27.09 -7.18
N PRO A 233 -2.48 -27.21 -6.86
CA PRO A 233 -3.40 -26.08 -6.93
C PRO A 233 -2.88 -24.91 -6.08
N PRO A 234 -2.45 -23.81 -6.73
CA PRO A 234 -1.84 -22.71 -5.99
C PRO A 234 -2.90 -21.96 -5.20
N ASN A 235 -2.50 -21.42 -4.05
CA ASN A 235 -3.34 -20.47 -3.33
C ASN A 235 -2.93 -19.02 -3.65
N ARG A 236 -3.80 -18.07 -3.32
CA ARG A 236 -3.56 -16.63 -3.48
C ARG A 236 -2.22 -16.14 -2.91
N GLN A 237 -1.76 -16.73 -1.79
CA GLN A 237 -0.53 -16.35 -1.11
C GLN A 237 0.72 -16.73 -1.90
N GLU A 238 0.73 -17.92 -2.50
CA GLU A 238 1.81 -18.39 -3.35
C GLU A 238 1.92 -17.55 -4.62
N VAL A 239 0.80 -17.28 -5.28
CA VAL A 239 0.74 -16.45 -6.50
C VAL A 239 1.30 -15.05 -6.23
N PHE A 240 0.83 -14.38 -5.17
CA PHE A 240 1.37 -13.07 -4.81
C PHE A 240 2.84 -13.12 -4.39
N SER A 241 3.28 -14.18 -3.71
CA SER A 241 4.70 -14.32 -3.37
C SER A 241 5.59 -14.44 -4.61
N LYS A 242 5.16 -15.17 -5.64
CA LYS A 242 5.90 -15.29 -6.91
C LYS A 242 5.95 -14.00 -7.72
N ILE A 243 4.95 -13.13 -7.58
CA ILE A 243 4.85 -11.84 -8.30
C ILE A 243 5.54 -10.71 -7.53
N LEU A 244 5.23 -10.55 -6.25
CA LEU A 244 5.58 -9.37 -5.45
C LEU A 244 6.91 -9.53 -4.69
N MET A 245 7.58 -10.67 -4.84
CA MET A 245 8.92 -10.89 -4.31
C MET A 245 9.93 -11.10 -5.43
N ASN A 246 11.10 -10.51 -5.26
CA ASN A 246 12.25 -10.70 -6.12
C ASN A 246 13.44 -11.11 -5.24
N HIS A 247 13.99 -12.31 -5.41
CA HIS A 247 15.09 -12.85 -4.60
C HIS A 247 14.87 -12.69 -3.08
N HIS A 248 13.69 -13.10 -2.58
CA HIS A 248 13.27 -12.96 -1.17
C HIS A 248 13.15 -11.53 -0.63
N ARG A 249 13.18 -10.50 -1.48
CA ARG A 249 12.91 -9.11 -1.12
C ARG A 249 11.63 -8.62 -1.81
N LEU A 250 11.02 -7.56 -1.28
CA LEU A 250 9.89 -6.92 -1.94
C LEU A 250 10.30 -6.44 -3.33
N ALA A 251 9.47 -6.74 -4.33
CA ALA A 251 9.67 -6.24 -5.69
C ALA A 251 9.53 -4.72 -5.72
N LEU A 252 10.32 -4.07 -6.59
CA LEU A 252 10.33 -2.62 -6.78
C LEU A 252 9.58 -2.25 -8.07
N PRO A 253 9.05 -1.02 -8.18
CA PRO A 253 8.48 -0.54 -9.44
C PRO A 253 9.47 -0.70 -10.60
N GLY A 254 9.00 -1.20 -11.73
CA GLY A 254 9.82 -1.56 -12.89
C GLY A 254 10.34 -3.00 -12.91
N THR A 255 10.14 -3.80 -11.84
CA THR A 255 10.52 -5.23 -11.83
C THR A 255 9.67 -5.98 -12.85
N ASN A 256 10.31 -6.72 -13.76
CA ASN A 256 9.60 -7.51 -14.78
C ASN A 256 9.08 -8.83 -14.20
N VAL A 257 7.83 -9.16 -14.53
CA VAL A 257 7.18 -10.42 -14.21
C VAL A 257 6.74 -11.06 -15.52
N THR A 258 7.02 -12.36 -15.65
CA THR A 258 6.62 -13.15 -16.81
C THR A 258 5.57 -14.16 -16.41
N LEU A 259 4.40 -14.10 -17.05
CA LEU A 259 3.28 -15.02 -16.84
C LEU A 259 3.20 -15.97 -18.02
N SER A 260 3.22 -17.28 -17.75
CA SER A 260 2.86 -18.28 -18.76
C SER A 260 1.39 -18.63 -18.59
N VAL A 261 0.61 -18.44 -19.65
CA VAL A 261 -0.85 -18.55 -19.64
C VAL A 261 -1.35 -19.50 -20.71
N PHE A 262 -2.49 -20.14 -20.45
CA PHE A 262 -3.34 -20.70 -21.48
C PHE A 262 -4.41 -19.68 -21.87
N ARG A 263 -4.45 -19.35 -23.16
CA ARG A 263 -5.53 -18.57 -23.77
C ARG A 263 -6.19 -19.44 -24.84
N THR A 264 -7.48 -19.72 -24.69
CA THR A 264 -8.21 -20.60 -25.62
C THR A 264 -7.48 -21.94 -25.86
N GLY A 265 -6.91 -22.52 -24.80
CA GLY A 265 -6.15 -23.77 -24.83
C GLY A 265 -4.72 -23.68 -25.40
N LYS A 266 -4.27 -22.52 -25.89
CA LYS A 266 -2.90 -22.34 -26.41
C LYS A 266 -2.01 -21.67 -25.38
N ARG A 267 -0.76 -22.13 -25.27
CA ARG A 267 0.26 -21.52 -24.41
C ARG A 267 0.69 -20.16 -24.98
N LYS A 268 0.79 -19.18 -24.10
CA LYS A 268 1.32 -17.84 -24.37
C LYS A 268 2.17 -17.39 -23.20
N GLU A 269 3.11 -16.52 -23.48
CA GLU A 269 3.93 -15.87 -22.47
C GLU A 269 3.68 -14.36 -22.51
N ILE A 270 3.50 -13.76 -21.34
CA ILE A 270 3.20 -12.34 -21.17
C ILE A 270 4.20 -11.78 -20.17
N THR A 271 5.06 -10.87 -20.61
CA THR A 271 5.98 -10.15 -19.73
C THR A 271 5.51 -8.71 -19.54
N TYR A 272 5.56 -8.23 -18.31
CA TYR A 272 5.21 -6.86 -17.97
C TYR A 272 6.00 -6.36 -16.76
N SER A 273 6.14 -5.03 -16.66
CA SER A 273 6.80 -4.40 -15.51
C SER A 273 5.77 -4.07 -14.43
N LEU A 274 6.07 -4.45 -13.20
CA LEU A 274 5.26 -4.10 -12.04
C LEU A 274 5.23 -2.60 -11.83
N LYS A 275 4.03 -2.08 -11.60
CA LYS A 275 3.78 -0.68 -11.26
C LYS A 275 3.04 -0.61 -9.94
N SER A 276 3.03 0.57 -9.38
CA SER A 276 2.20 0.83 -8.22
C SER A 276 0.73 0.98 -8.60
N TYR A 277 -0.16 0.73 -7.64
CA TYR A 277 -1.59 0.93 -7.86
C TYR A 277 -1.92 2.42 -8.06
N THR A 278 -2.65 2.72 -9.12
CA THR A 278 -3.22 4.04 -9.42
C THR A 278 -4.51 3.86 -10.22
N GLU A 279 -5.44 4.80 -10.04
CA GLU A 279 -6.71 4.83 -10.77
C GLU A 279 -6.71 5.87 -11.90
N ASP A 280 -5.57 6.47 -12.23
CA ASP A 280 -5.46 7.52 -13.26
C ASP A 280 -5.94 7.07 -14.66
N SER A 281 -5.93 5.76 -14.92
CA SER A 281 -6.38 5.16 -16.19
C SER A 281 -7.77 4.51 -16.10
N PHE A 282 -8.44 4.61 -14.95
CA PHE A 282 -9.78 4.07 -14.76
C PHE A 282 -10.79 5.06 -15.33
N PHE A 283 -11.85 4.54 -15.96
CA PHE A 283 -12.93 5.38 -16.45
C PHE A 283 -13.70 6.05 -15.30
N ILE A 284 -13.88 5.32 -14.20
CA ILE A 284 -14.47 5.83 -12.95
C ILE A 284 -13.52 5.41 -11.82
N PRO A 285 -12.79 6.35 -11.19
CA PRO A 285 -11.99 6.04 -10.01
C PRO A 285 -12.91 5.70 -8.84
N SER A 286 -12.50 4.75 -8.00
CA SER A 286 -13.21 4.38 -6.78
C SER A 286 -12.97 5.39 -5.67
N ASP A 287 -11.77 6.01 -5.64
CA ASP A 287 -11.37 7.00 -4.64
C ASP A 287 -11.33 8.42 -5.23
N SER A 288 -12.47 9.10 -5.19
CA SER A 288 -12.57 10.51 -5.61
C SER A 288 -12.35 11.50 -4.45
N GLY A 289 -12.23 11.01 -3.21
CA GLY A 289 -12.57 11.77 -2.00
C GLY A 289 -11.57 12.81 -1.49
N ALA A 290 -10.35 12.87 -2.04
CA ALA A 290 -9.26 13.59 -1.38
C ALA A 290 -8.77 14.85 -2.12
N LEU A 291 -9.10 14.98 -3.41
CA LEU A 291 -8.87 16.18 -4.19
C LEU A 291 -10.22 16.80 -4.55
N SER A 292 -10.24 18.12 -4.76
CA SER A 292 -11.43 18.79 -5.29
C SER A 292 -11.72 18.20 -6.67
N PRO A 293 -12.92 17.62 -6.90
CA PRO A 293 -13.24 17.07 -8.21
C PRO A 293 -13.26 18.20 -9.25
N PRO A 294 -12.69 17.98 -10.45
CA PRO A 294 -12.73 18.96 -11.51
C PRO A 294 -14.17 19.16 -11.98
N TYR A 295 -14.54 20.41 -12.24
CA TYR A 295 -15.87 20.75 -12.73
C TYR A 295 -15.84 21.91 -13.71
N LEU A 296 -16.86 21.99 -14.55
CA LEU A 296 -17.11 23.09 -15.48
C LEU A 296 -18.56 23.55 -15.32
N ILE A 297 -18.75 24.87 -15.26
CA ILE A 297 -20.07 25.50 -15.34
C ILE A 297 -20.09 26.37 -16.59
N SER A 298 -20.96 26.06 -17.54
CA SER A 298 -21.11 26.82 -18.78
C SER A 298 -22.58 27.08 -19.07
N GLY A 299 -22.98 28.35 -19.16
CA GLY A 299 -24.39 28.73 -19.40
C GLY A 299 -25.38 28.19 -18.35
N GLY A 300 -24.91 27.90 -17.13
CA GLY A 300 -25.71 27.27 -16.07
C GLY A 300 -25.73 25.73 -16.08
N LEU A 301 -25.13 25.08 -17.09
CA LEU A 301 -24.94 23.62 -17.12
C LEU A 301 -23.73 23.23 -16.29
N PHE A 302 -23.92 22.25 -15.41
CA PHE A 302 -22.87 21.68 -14.56
C PHE A 302 -22.36 20.36 -15.16
N LEU A 303 -21.06 20.30 -15.41
CA LEU A 303 -20.35 19.13 -15.93
C LEU A 303 -19.26 18.72 -14.94
N ARG A 304 -19.14 17.42 -14.69
CA ARG A 304 -18.11 16.81 -13.84
C ARG A 304 -17.50 15.59 -14.52
N ASN A 305 -16.22 15.34 -14.27
CA ASN A 305 -15.56 14.06 -14.56
C ASN A 305 -15.55 13.20 -13.30
#